data_AF-A0A349PT39-F1
#
_entry.id   AF-A0A349PT39-F1
#
_cell.length_a   1.000
_cell.length_b   1.000
_cell.length_c   1.000
_cell.angle_alpha   90.00
_cell.angle_beta   90.00
_cell.angle_gamma   90.00
#
_symmetry.space_group_name_H-M   'P 1'
#
loop_
_entity.id
_entity.type
_entity.pdbx_description
1 polymer ?
#
loop_
_entity_poly.entity_id
_entity_poly.type
_entity_poly.pdbx_seq_one_letter_code
_entity_poly.pdbx_strand_id
1 'polypeptide(L)'
;MDIERTKRFYRDLKRSNLCDCAYCRNYVKEVAKAYPAVTAYLQTLGVDIAKPFETMPLELDEDGRMPYIGPQYLVFGEEEGFAAATVRDVNDVEVRLAQSHPGDDIQEPHFVIEIEPIFLPWTVEETNAKQ
;
A
#
# COMPACT_ATOMS: atom_id res chain seq x y z
N MET A 1 -13.94 -5.05 -12.10
CA MET A 1 -13.59 -4.03 -11.08
C MET A 1 -14.71 -3.02 -10.84
N ASP A 2 -14.90 -2.56 -9.60
CA ASP A 2 -15.78 -1.46 -9.17
C ASP A 2 -14.97 -0.31 -8.53
N ILE A 3 -14.64 0.68 -9.36
CA ILE A 3 -13.78 1.81 -8.97
C ILE A 3 -14.50 2.73 -7.96
N GLU A 4 -15.80 2.95 -8.09
CA GLU A 4 -16.54 3.87 -7.20
C GLU A 4 -16.74 3.26 -5.82
N ARG A 5 -16.97 1.95 -5.73
CA ARG A 5 -16.98 1.22 -4.46
C ARG A 5 -15.60 1.24 -3.80
N THR A 6 -14.53 1.10 -4.57
CA THR A 6 -13.13 1.19 -4.08
C THR A 6 -12.85 2.59 -3.52
N LYS A 7 -13.16 3.66 -4.26
CA LYS A 7 -13.03 5.05 -3.76
C LYS A 7 -13.82 5.31 -2.49
N ARG A 8 -15.03 4.75 -2.36
CA ARG A 8 -15.85 4.89 -1.15
C ARG A 8 -15.19 4.20 0.04
N PHE A 9 -14.71 2.98 -0.15
CA PHE A 9 -13.97 2.26 0.89
C PHE A 9 -12.80 3.08 1.43
N TYR A 10 -11.90 3.53 0.55
CA TYR A 10 -10.72 4.27 0.98
C TYR A 10 -11.07 5.63 1.58
N ARG A 11 -12.15 6.28 1.15
CA ARG A 11 -12.62 7.53 1.78
C ARG A 11 -13.07 7.31 3.22
N ASP A 12 -13.81 6.23 3.46
CA ASP A 12 -14.41 5.92 4.76
C ASP A 12 -13.42 5.24 5.73
N LEU A 13 -12.37 4.61 5.21
CA LEU A 13 -11.30 3.98 5.97
C LEU A 13 -10.51 5.03 6.77
N LYS A 14 -10.60 4.97 8.09
CA LYS A 14 -9.97 5.95 8.99
C LYS A 14 -8.56 5.51 9.34
N ARG A 15 -7.70 6.45 9.75
CA ARG A 15 -6.35 6.13 10.23
C ARG A 15 -6.36 5.14 11.41
N SER A 16 -7.36 5.20 12.27
CA SER A 16 -7.55 4.26 13.40
C SER A 16 -7.87 2.83 12.97
N ASN A 17 -8.23 2.59 11.70
CA ASN A 17 -8.40 1.25 11.16
C ASN A 17 -7.10 0.64 10.65
N LEU A 18 -6.04 1.45 10.50
CA LEU A 18 -4.75 1.03 10.00
C LEU A 18 -3.82 0.68 11.16
N CYS A 19 -2.87 -0.21 10.92
CA CYS A 19 -1.81 -0.49 11.87
C CYS A 19 -1.02 0.80 12.19
N ASP A 20 -0.75 1.02 13.48
CA ASP A 20 -0.07 2.21 13.98
C ASP A 20 1.35 1.94 14.51
N CYS A 21 1.95 0.81 14.13
CA CYS A 21 3.37 0.56 14.41
C CYS A 21 4.27 1.59 13.69
N ALA A 22 5.53 1.70 14.14
CA ALA A 22 6.47 2.68 13.57
C ALA A 22 6.62 2.53 12.04
N TYR A 23 6.75 1.29 11.55
CA TYR A 23 6.85 1.00 10.11
C TYR A 23 5.63 1.49 9.31
N CYS A 24 4.42 1.19 9.78
CA CYS A 24 3.19 1.62 9.11
C CYS A 24 3.00 3.14 9.18
N ARG A 25 3.37 3.77 10.29
CA ARG A 25 3.37 5.25 10.40
C ARG A 25 4.35 5.87 9.39
N ASN A 26 5.55 5.31 9.25
CA ASN A 26 6.53 5.77 8.28
C ASN A 26 6.01 5.63 6.84
N TYR A 27 5.41 4.48 6.53
CA TYR A 27 4.81 4.22 5.22
C TYR A 27 3.79 5.28 4.84
N VAL A 28 2.76 5.45 5.68
CA VAL A 28 1.66 6.40 5.44
C VAL A 28 2.14 7.84 5.34
N LYS A 29 3.21 8.20 6.06
CA LYS A 29 3.77 9.55 6.06
C LYS A 29 4.55 9.87 4.78
N GLU A 30 5.23 8.88 4.19
CA GLU A 30 6.24 9.11 3.15
C GLU A 30 5.83 8.60 1.76
N VAL A 31 5.04 7.51 1.65
CA VAL A 31 4.85 6.80 0.38
C VAL A 31 4.28 7.68 -0.74
N ALA A 32 3.25 8.48 -0.45
CA ALA A 32 2.62 9.32 -1.47
C ALA A 32 3.54 10.45 -1.98
N LYS A 33 4.49 10.87 -1.15
CA LYS A 33 5.49 11.89 -1.51
C LYS A 33 6.62 11.29 -2.33
N ALA A 34 7.05 10.09 -1.94
CA ALA A 34 8.15 9.37 -2.59
C ALA A 34 7.75 8.78 -3.95
N TYR A 35 6.48 8.38 -4.11
CA TYR A 35 5.98 7.71 -5.31
C TYR A 35 4.72 8.41 -5.89
N PRO A 36 4.84 9.66 -6.40
CA PRO A 36 3.70 10.40 -6.91
C PRO A 36 3.06 9.79 -8.17
N ALA A 37 3.83 9.13 -9.04
CA ALA A 37 3.30 8.48 -10.25
C ALA A 37 2.55 7.19 -9.90
N VAL A 38 3.09 6.38 -8.97
CA VAL A 38 2.37 5.20 -8.45
C VAL A 38 1.10 5.63 -7.71
N THR A 39 1.18 6.71 -6.93
CA THR A 39 0.00 7.31 -6.27
C THR A 39 -1.08 7.67 -7.28
N ALA A 40 -0.72 8.37 -8.36
CA ALA A 40 -1.65 8.75 -9.41
C ALA A 40 -2.24 7.52 -10.13
N TYR A 41 -1.43 6.48 -10.38
CA TYR A 41 -1.89 5.24 -10.98
C TYR A 41 -2.91 4.52 -10.07
N LEU A 42 -2.60 4.34 -8.78
CA LEU A 42 -3.51 3.70 -7.82
C LEU A 42 -4.83 4.49 -7.66
N GLN A 43 -4.80 5.81 -7.75
CA GLN A 43 -6.01 6.64 -7.77
C GLN A 43 -6.93 6.33 -8.96
N THR A 44 -6.39 5.89 -10.11
CA THR A 44 -7.22 5.45 -11.25
C THR A 44 -8.00 4.17 -10.93
N LEU A 45 -7.49 3.34 -10.03
CA LEU A 45 -8.14 2.14 -9.49
C LEU A 45 -9.05 2.47 -8.28
N GLY A 46 -9.05 3.72 -7.82
CA GLY A 46 -9.76 4.16 -6.62
C GLY A 46 -9.05 3.87 -5.31
N VAL A 47 -7.80 3.41 -5.36
CA VAL A 47 -6.97 3.03 -4.21
C VAL A 47 -6.25 4.26 -3.64
N ASP A 48 -6.19 4.36 -2.32
CA ASP A 48 -5.37 5.33 -1.61
C ASP A 48 -4.09 4.66 -1.08
N ILE A 49 -2.94 5.02 -1.68
CA ILE A 49 -1.62 4.48 -1.33
C ILE A 49 -1.26 4.73 0.15
N ALA A 50 -1.83 5.75 0.79
CA ALA A 50 -1.56 6.04 2.20
C ALA A 50 -2.40 5.18 3.16
N LYS A 51 -3.17 4.21 2.63
CA LYS A 51 -4.04 3.32 3.41
C LYS A 51 -3.81 1.85 3.03
N PRO A 52 -2.59 1.32 3.24
CA PRO A 52 -2.28 -0.05 2.88
C PRO A 52 -3.12 -1.03 3.70
N PHE A 53 -3.48 -2.15 3.07
CA PHE A 53 -4.03 -3.32 3.73
C PHE A 53 -2.93 -4.05 4.53
N GLU A 54 -1.75 -4.20 3.92
CA GLU A 54 -0.53 -4.76 4.52
C GLU A 54 0.68 -4.02 3.94
N THR A 55 1.79 -3.93 4.68
CA THR A 55 3.01 -3.23 4.26
C THR A 55 4.27 -4.08 4.28
N MET A 56 4.30 -5.20 5.02
CA MET A 56 5.43 -6.15 5.09
C MET A 56 6.82 -5.46 5.10
N PRO A 57 7.16 -4.69 6.16
CA PRO A 57 8.45 -4.03 6.26
C PRO A 57 9.60 -5.03 6.46
N LEU A 58 10.78 -4.71 5.93
CA LEU A 58 12.03 -5.42 6.20
C LEU A 58 12.98 -4.61 7.10
N GLU A 59 14.20 -5.11 7.28
CA GLU A 59 15.30 -4.34 7.86
C GLU A 59 15.70 -3.18 6.94
N LEU A 60 16.27 -2.12 7.54
CA LEU A 60 16.84 -1.01 6.78
C LEU A 60 17.88 -1.53 5.79
N ASP A 61 17.87 -0.99 4.57
CA ASP A 61 18.90 -1.30 3.58
C ASP A 61 20.25 -0.62 3.91
N GLU A 62 21.27 -0.92 3.12
CA GLU A 62 22.63 -0.38 3.29
C GLU A 62 22.68 1.16 3.22
N ASP A 63 21.69 1.79 2.57
CA ASP A 63 21.55 3.23 2.44
C ASP A 63 20.68 3.85 3.57
N GLY A 64 20.23 3.04 4.53
CA GLY A 64 19.37 3.47 5.64
C GLY A 64 17.92 3.76 5.23
N ARG A 65 17.46 3.23 4.08
CA ARG A 65 16.06 3.30 3.64
C ARG A 65 15.29 2.11 4.17
N MET A 66 14.00 2.29 4.39
CA MET A 66 13.07 1.25 4.81
C MET A 66 12.46 0.55 3.59
N PRO A 67 12.75 -0.73 3.34
CA PRO A 67 12.11 -1.51 2.30
C PRO A 67 10.75 -2.02 2.80
N TYR A 68 9.76 -1.96 1.91
CA TYR A 68 8.45 -2.56 2.09
C TYR A 68 8.22 -3.54 0.94
N ILE A 69 8.13 -4.83 1.24
CA ILE A 69 8.00 -5.86 0.23
C ILE A 69 6.52 -6.14 -0.05
N GLY A 70 6.04 -5.65 -1.19
CA GLY A 70 4.67 -5.87 -1.62
C GLY A 70 3.59 -5.23 -0.75
N PRO A 71 3.62 -3.91 -0.41
CA PRO A 71 2.44 -3.25 0.15
C PRO A 71 1.17 -3.56 -0.63
N GLN A 72 0.13 -3.97 0.09
CA GLN A 72 -1.08 -4.55 -0.47
C GLN A 72 -2.28 -3.62 -0.34
N TYR A 73 -3.21 -3.73 -1.28
CA TYR A 73 -4.40 -2.89 -1.37
C TYR A 73 -5.60 -3.69 -1.85
N LEU A 74 -6.76 -3.41 -1.23
CA LEU A 74 -8.04 -3.96 -1.64
C LEU A 74 -8.60 -3.19 -2.85
N VAL A 75 -9.09 -3.91 -3.85
CA VAL A 75 -9.86 -3.37 -4.98
C VAL A 75 -11.20 -4.11 -5.04
N PHE A 76 -12.31 -3.36 -5.05
CA PHE A 76 -13.64 -3.95 -5.04
C PHE A 76 -14.10 -4.37 -6.43
N GLY A 77 -15.00 -5.36 -6.48
CA GLY A 77 -15.50 -6.03 -7.68
C GLY A 77 -14.63 -7.20 -8.12
N GLU A 78 -15.00 -7.81 -9.25
CA GLU A 78 -14.23 -8.89 -9.87
C GLU A 78 -12.90 -8.39 -10.45
N GLU A 79 -11.91 -9.30 -10.54
CA GLU A 79 -10.60 -9.03 -11.16
C GLU A 79 -10.68 -8.74 -12.66
N GLU A 80 -11.81 -9.06 -13.31
CA GLU A 80 -12.00 -8.82 -14.74
C GLU A 80 -11.76 -7.35 -15.10
N GLY A 81 -10.85 -7.14 -16.05
CA GLY A 81 -10.39 -5.82 -16.48
C GLY A 81 -9.16 -5.28 -15.73
N PHE A 82 -8.68 -5.94 -14.68
CA PHE A 82 -7.38 -5.65 -14.09
C PHE A 82 -6.25 -6.24 -14.96
N ALA A 83 -5.18 -5.48 -15.13
CA ALA A 83 -3.97 -5.95 -15.79
C ALA A 83 -2.77 -5.49 -14.98
N ALA A 84 -1.81 -6.41 -14.76
CA ALA A 84 -0.56 -6.05 -14.14
C ALA A 84 0.15 -4.97 -14.97
N ALA A 85 0.80 -4.03 -14.29
CA ALA A 85 1.46 -2.90 -14.91
C ALA A 85 2.77 -2.59 -14.21
N THR A 86 3.70 -2.00 -14.95
CA THR A 86 4.89 -1.36 -14.37
C THR A 86 4.71 0.15 -14.48
N VAL A 87 4.71 0.82 -13.34
CA VAL A 87 4.63 2.28 -13.24
C VAL A 87 6.03 2.81 -13.03
N ARG A 88 6.48 3.72 -13.92
CA ARG A 88 7.77 4.39 -13.79
C ARG A 88 7.66 5.56 -12.82
N ASP A 89 8.44 5.53 -11.76
CA ASP A 89 8.52 6.59 -10.75
C ASP A 89 10.01 6.80 -10.34
N VAL A 90 10.31 7.05 -9.06
CA VAL A 90 11.70 7.04 -8.55
C VAL A 90 12.44 5.73 -8.84
N ASN A 91 11.70 4.63 -8.95
CA ASN A 91 12.09 3.37 -9.56
C ASN A 91 10.90 2.79 -10.33
N ASP A 92 11.14 1.75 -11.14
CA ASP A 92 10.05 0.99 -11.75
C ASP A 92 9.34 0.19 -10.63
N VAL A 93 8.02 0.36 -10.52
CA VAL A 93 7.18 -0.31 -9.53
C VAL A 93 6.15 -1.18 -10.27
N GLU A 94 6.16 -2.47 -9.99
CA GLU A 94 5.14 -3.40 -10.45
C GLU A 94 3.87 -3.23 -9.61
N VAL A 95 2.72 -3.21 -10.28
CA VAL A 95 1.40 -3.35 -9.68
C VAL A 95 0.82 -4.65 -10.21
N ARG A 96 0.59 -5.62 -9.32
CA ARG A 96 0.15 -6.98 -9.70
C ARG A 96 -0.83 -7.55 -8.69
N LEU A 97 -1.49 -8.65 -9.04
CA LEU A 97 -2.30 -9.39 -8.07
C LEU A 97 -1.40 -9.93 -6.96
N ALA A 98 -1.84 -9.79 -5.71
CA ALA A 98 -1.18 -10.38 -4.58
C ALA A 98 -1.34 -11.91 -4.62
N GLN A 99 -0.24 -12.64 -4.47
CA GLN A 99 -0.28 -14.11 -4.44
C GLN A 99 -0.73 -14.66 -3.09
N SER A 100 -0.53 -13.87 -2.03
CA SER A 100 -0.92 -14.18 -0.66
C SER A 100 -1.23 -12.87 0.04
N HIS A 101 -2.28 -12.84 0.85
CA HIS A 101 -2.65 -11.68 1.65
C HIS A 101 -3.28 -12.13 2.96
N PRO A 102 -3.32 -11.28 4.00
CA PRO A 102 -4.11 -11.55 5.19
C PRO A 102 -5.57 -11.82 4.85
N GLY A 103 -6.22 -12.70 5.61
CA GLY A 103 -7.66 -12.86 5.51
C GLY A 103 -8.40 -11.59 5.95
N ASP A 104 -9.54 -11.34 5.35
CA ASP A 104 -10.46 -10.27 5.71
C ASP A 104 -11.90 -10.82 5.86
N ASP A 105 -12.76 -10.02 6.47
CA ASP A 105 -14.17 -10.37 6.71
C ASP A 105 -15.11 -9.76 5.64
N ILE A 106 -14.58 -9.27 4.52
CA ILE A 106 -15.36 -8.56 3.48
C ILE A 106 -16.15 -9.59 2.66
N GLN A 107 -17.47 -9.50 2.72
CA GLN A 107 -18.37 -10.41 2.00
C GLN A 107 -18.62 -10.01 0.55
N GLU A 108 -18.32 -8.76 0.19
CA GLU A 108 -18.47 -8.26 -1.17
C GLU A 108 -17.32 -8.75 -2.07
N PRO A 109 -17.53 -9.00 -3.37
CA PRO A 109 -16.46 -9.35 -4.28
C PRO A 109 -15.34 -8.29 -4.26
N HIS A 110 -14.11 -8.75 -4.11
CA HIS A 110 -12.92 -7.93 -4.11
C HIS A 110 -11.69 -8.80 -4.39
N PHE A 111 -10.57 -8.16 -4.73
CA PHE A 111 -9.27 -8.79 -4.88
C PHE A 111 -8.18 -7.90 -4.28
N VAL A 112 -7.00 -8.48 -4.07
CA VAL A 112 -5.85 -7.77 -3.49
C VAL A 112 -4.79 -7.57 -4.56
N ILE A 113 -4.31 -6.34 -4.69
CA ILE A 113 -3.14 -5.99 -5.48
C ILE A 113 -1.97 -5.69 -4.55
N GLU A 114 -0.75 -5.84 -5.05
CA GLU A 114 0.47 -5.44 -4.36
C GLU A 114 1.36 -4.58 -5.26
N ILE A 115 2.14 -3.70 -4.63
CA ILE A 115 3.13 -2.85 -5.30
C ILE A 115 4.54 -3.19 -4.85
N GLU A 116 5.49 -3.35 -5.77
CA GLU A 116 6.90 -3.58 -5.40
C GLU A 116 7.88 -3.19 -6.52
N PRO A 117 9.13 -2.83 -6.18
CA PRO A 117 9.64 -2.60 -4.83
C PRO A 117 9.35 -1.17 -4.34
N ILE A 118 9.21 -1.01 -3.02
CA ILE A 118 9.03 0.29 -2.37
C ILE A 118 10.14 0.51 -1.33
N PHE A 119 10.85 1.63 -1.46
CA PHE A 119 11.90 2.08 -0.53
C PHE A 119 11.59 3.49 -0.05
N LEU A 120 11.47 3.67 1.27
CA LEU A 120 11.15 4.98 1.85
C LEU A 120 12.24 5.46 2.79
N PRO A 121 12.46 6.77 2.93
CA PRO A 121 13.29 7.27 4.01
C PRO A 121 12.70 6.89 5.38
N TRP A 122 13.55 6.61 6.36
CA TRP A 122 13.12 6.42 7.74
C TRP A 122 13.01 7.77 8.45
N THR A 123 11.78 8.19 8.77
CA THR A 123 11.51 9.55 9.28
C THR A 123 10.67 9.57 10.57
N VAL A 124 10.35 8.40 11.11
CA VAL A 124 9.69 8.28 12.41
C VAL A 124 10.76 7.94 13.44
N GLU A 125 10.72 8.62 14.57
CA GLU A 125 11.59 8.27 15.68
C GLU A 125 11.22 6.87 16.18
N GLU A 126 12.23 6.10 16.60
CA GLU A 126 11.99 4.94 17.44
C GLU A 126 11.29 5.43 18.71
N THR A 127 9.99 5.20 18.82
CA THR A 127 9.36 5.17 20.13
C THR A 127 10.00 4.00 20.86
N ASN A 128 11.05 4.28 21.61
CA ASN A 128 11.64 3.42 22.62
C ASN A 128 10.56 3.08 23.65
N ALA A 129 9.65 2.16 23.32
CA ALA A 129 8.88 1.44 24.30
C ALA A 129 9.80 0.38 24.89
N LYS A 130 10.67 0.83 25.81
CA LYS A 130 11.29 -0.06 26.79
C LYS A 130 10.18 -0.87 27.45
N GLN A 131 10.27 -2.19 27.33
CA GLN A 131 9.89 -3.12 28.40
C GLN A 131 11.04 -4.09 28.59
#